data_AF-A0A0G4M672-F1
#
_entry.id   AF-A0A0G4M672-F1
#
_cell.length_a   1.000
_cell.length_b   1.000
_cell.length_c   1.000
_cell.angle_alpha   90.00
_cell.angle_beta   90.00
_cell.angle_gamma   90.00
#
_symmetry.space_group_name_H-M   'P 1'
#
loop_
_entity.id
_entity.type
_entity.pdbx_description
1 polymer ?
#
loop_
_entity_poly.entity_id
_entity_poly.type
_entity_poly.pdbx_seq_one_letter_code
_entity_poly.pdbx_strand_id
1 'polypeptide(L)'
;MSGDIYDSFTRPDDLCSCASVADPFCVAPGTQCSVLFILNKVAPFADRAIPGGWNDLDMLEVGQGGMTDEEYKAHFALWAALKSPLMLGNDLRVMDSAALSIINNPAIIALSQDPHGRAVYRVRRDVGPPRVPVADEYAAQEAHIWSGRLANGDQAVIFLNAAGADLDMKASLAEIFVGDGPGGSAPHVRVGWSVHDLWAHRMPLEMAEALIGASDDGVRADVLRAANWYNATEIPYAQGLANEDPRLFGEKIGEVQAGGDLEVNVVEHSARVFRLRRIVVDGDGFKSKAHAREDHDEKDEL
;
A
#
# COMPACT_ATOMS: atom_id res chain seq x y z
N MET A 1 2.74 -4.37 -17.64
CA MET A 1 2.11 -3.04 -17.51
C MET A 1 3.14 -1.90 -17.49
N SER A 2 4.43 -2.22 -17.33
CA SER A 2 5.59 -1.34 -17.48
C SER A 2 6.75 -2.13 -18.12
N GLY A 3 7.93 -1.49 -18.24
CA GLY A 3 9.21 -2.20 -18.35
C GLY A 3 9.71 -2.63 -16.96
N ASP A 4 10.89 -3.25 -16.93
CA ASP A 4 11.43 -3.80 -15.69
C ASP A 4 11.73 -2.70 -14.68
N ILE A 5 11.43 -2.99 -13.41
CA ILE A 5 11.86 -2.16 -12.29
C ILE A 5 13.38 -2.18 -12.15
N TYR A 6 13.92 -1.16 -11.51
CA TYR A 6 15.24 -1.22 -10.90
C TYR A 6 15.21 -0.54 -9.54
N ASP A 7 16.27 -0.76 -8.76
CA ASP A 7 16.44 -0.28 -7.40
C ASP A 7 16.68 1.24 -7.31
N SER A 8 15.68 2.03 -7.70
CA SER A 8 15.64 3.48 -7.56
C SER A 8 14.20 4.00 -7.41
N PHE A 9 14.02 4.96 -6.52
CA PHE A 9 12.68 5.43 -6.17
C PHE A 9 12.07 6.36 -7.23
N THR A 10 12.84 7.32 -7.74
CA THR A 10 12.33 8.40 -8.61
C THR A 10 13.13 8.63 -9.88
N ARG A 11 14.40 8.18 -9.94
CA ARG A 11 15.31 8.52 -11.03
C ARG A 11 14.77 8.11 -12.41
N PRO A 12 14.64 9.04 -13.36
CA PRO A 12 14.30 8.71 -14.74
C PRO A 12 15.48 8.01 -15.42
N ASP A 13 15.18 7.13 -16.37
CA ASP A 13 16.19 6.50 -17.20
C ASP A 13 15.73 6.45 -18.67
N ASP A 14 16.66 6.66 -19.61
CA ASP A 14 16.39 6.62 -21.04
C ASP A 14 16.02 5.21 -21.53
N LEU A 15 16.46 4.16 -20.80
CA LEU A 15 16.04 2.79 -21.04
C LEU A 15 14.59 2.55 -20.61
N CYS A 16 14.03 3.37 -19.72
CA CYS A 16 12.64 3.30 -19.32
C CYS A 16 11.79 4.21 -20.23
N SER A 17 11.31 3.63 -21.31
CA SER A 17 10.57 4.33 -22.36
C SER A 17 9.10 4.56 -22.01
N CYS A 18 8.41 5.36 -22.83
CA CYS A 18 6.97 5.62 -22.73
C CYS A 18 6.53 6.38 -21.46
N ALA A 19 7.21 7.47 -21.12
CA ALA A 19 6.89 8.31 -19.96
C ALA A 19 5.52 9.04 -20.03
N SER A 20 4.85 9.03 -21.19
CA SER A 20 3.52 9.61 -21.32
C SER A 20 2.47 8.70 -20.68
N VAL A 21 1.86 9.16 -19.58
CA VAL A 21 0.71 8.51 -18.94
C VAL A 21 -0.51 8.42 -19.89
N ALA A 22 -0.55 9.26 -20.93
CA ALA A 22 -1.63 9.32 -21.91
C ALA A 22 -1.49 8.32 -23.08
N ASP A 23 -0.36 7.61 -23.18
CA ASP A 23 -0.15 6.57 -24.19
C ASP A 23 -0.19 5.18 -23.54
N PRO A 24 -1.36 4.49 -23.58
CA PRO A 24 -1.49 3.16 -23.01
C PRO A 24 -0.81 2.09 -23.87
N PHE A 25 -0.43 2.38 -25.12
CA PHE A 25 0.16 1.42 -26.05
C PHE A 25 1.67 1.63 -26.18
N CYS A 26 2.37 1.34 -25.08
CA CYS A 26 3.82 1.37 -25.10
C CYS A 26 4.38 0.21 -25.94
N VAL A 27 4.92 0.54 -27.12
CA VAL A 27 5.50 -0.45 -28.04
C VAL A 27 6.82 -1.03 -27.52
N ALA A 28 7.58 -0.25 -26.75
CA ALA A 28 8.87 -0.66 -26.17
C ALA A 28 8.92 -0.21 -24.70
N PRO A 29 8.45 -1.03 -23.75
CA PRO A 29 8.39 -0.67 -22.33
C PRO A 29 9.76 -0.47 -21.67
N GLY A 30 10.80 -1.14 -22.18
CA GLY A 30 12.17 -0.93 -21.71
C GLY A 30 12.45 -1.57 -20.35
N THR A 31 13.42 -1.03 -19.63
CA THR A 31 13.92 -1.50 -18.32
C THR A 31 14.43 -0.30 -17.52
N GLN A 32 14.88 -0.50 -16.27
CA GLN A 32 15.33 0.58 -15.37
C GLN A 32 14.25 1.62 -15.10
N CYS A 33 13.02 1.16 -14.91
CA CYS A 33 11.90 1.99 -14.52
C CYS A 33 11.87 2.17 -13.00
N SER A 34 11.89 3.42 -12.52
CA SER A 34 11.84 3.70 -11.08
C SER A 34 10.49 3.32 -10.47
N VAL A 35 10.45 3.19 -9.14
CA VAL A 35 9.21 2.94 -8.38
C VAL A 35 8.13 3.96 -8.76
N LEU A 36 8.45 5.25 -8.74
CA LEU A 36 7.51 6.32 -9.08
C LEU A 36 7.01 6.23 -10.54
N PHE A 37 7.88 5.85 -11.47
CA PHE A 37 7.50 5.65 -12.87
C PHE A 37 6.42 4.56 -13.00
N ILE A 38 6.66 3.41 -12.37
CA ILE A 38 5.76 2.26 -12.42
C ILE A 38 4.41 2.58 -11.75
N LEU A 39 4.42 3.29 -10.62
CA LEU A 39 3.20 3.80 -9.97
C LEU A 39 2.42 4.77 -10.86
N ASN A 40 3.12 5.62 -11.61
CA ASN A 40 2.49 6.53 -12.56
C ASN A 40 1.89 5.78 -13.75
N LYS A 41 2.55 4.71 -14.21
CA LYS A 41 2.04 3.81 -15.25
C LYS A 41 0.78 3.08 -14.82
N VAL A 42 0.76 2.47 -13.62
CA VAL A 42 -0.37 1.64 -13.18
C VAL A 42 -1.64 2.43 -12.87
N ALA A 43 -1.50 3.69 -12.43
CA ALA A 43 -2.61 4.49 -11.90
C ALA A 43 -3.88 4.52 -12.78
N PRO A 44 -3.81 4.67 -14.12
CA PRO A 44 -4.99 4.75 -14.99
C PRO A 44 -5.72 3.42 -15.21
N PHE A 45 -5.16 2.28 -14.79
CA PHE A 45 -5.75 0.95 -14.97
C PHE A 45 -5.68 0.09 -13.71
N ALA A 46 -5.46 0.70 -12.54
CA ALA A 46 -5.49 0.01 -11.26
C ALA A 46 -6.83 -0.69 -11.02
N ASP A 47 -7.94 -0.12 -11.51
CA ASP A 47 -9.30 -0.67 -11.45
C ASP A 47 -9.51 -1.92 -12.32
N ARG A 48 -8.59 -2.22 -13.23
CA ARG A 48 -8.65 -3.40 -14.13
C ARG A 48 -8.15 -4.67 -13.46
N ALA A 49 -7.43 -4.57 -12.35
CA ALA A 49 -7.01 -5.72 -11.57
C ALA A 49 -8.22 -6.30 -10.80
N ILE A 50 -8.45 -7.61 -10.99
CA ILE A 50 -9.58 -8.34 -10.43
C ILE A 50 -9.11 -9.71 -9.92
N PRO A 51 -9.84 -10.39 -9.01
CA PRO A 51 -9.54 -11.77 -8.65
C PRO A 51 -9.35 -12.66 -9.89
N GLY A 52 -8.19 -13.31 -9.99
CA GLY A 52 -7.81 -14.14 -11.14
C GLY A 52 -6.97 -13.42 -12.22
N GLY A 53 -6.86 -12.09 -12.19
CA GLY A 53 -6.06 -11.31 -13.13
C GLY A 53 -5.54 -10.01 -12.52
N TRP A 54 -4.23 -9.95 -12.25
CA TRP A 54 -3.59 -8.86 -11.53
C TRP A 54 -2.67 -8.03 -12.43
N ASN A 55 -2.54 -6.74 -12.13
CA ASN A 55 -1.48 -5.93 -12.69
C ASN A 55 -0.17 -6.32 -12.00
N ASP A 56 0.79 -6.84 -12.76
CA ASP A 56 2.12 -7.18 -12.25
C ASP A 56 3.06 -5.98 -12.41
N LEU A 57 3.45 -5.38 -11.29
CA LEU A 57 4.33 -4.22 -11.23
C LEU A 57 5.82 -4.61 -11.15
N ASP A 58 6.15 -5.86 -11.51
CA ASP A 58 7.49 -6.47 -11.40
C ASP A 58 7.91 -6.75 -9.94
N MET A 59 9.08 -7.39 -9.79
CA MET A 59 9.62 -7.87 -8.52
C MET A 59 9.88 -6.76 -7.50
N LEU A 60 9.93 -7.15 -6.23
CA LEU A 60 10.29 -6.27 -5.13
C LEU A 60 11.80 -6.08 -5.04
N GLU A 61 12.26 -4.84 -5.19
CA GLU A 61 13.67 -4.46 -4.97
C GLU A 61 14.07 -4.30 -3.50
N VAL A 62 13.22 -4.67 -2.55
CA VAL A 62 13.47 -4.49 -1.11
C VAL A 62 14.77 -5.17 -0.67
N GLY A 63 15.72 -4.36 -0.19
CA GLY A 63 17.02 -4.84 0.31
C GLY A 63 18.12 -4.99 -0.74
N GLN A 64 17.99 -4.36 -1.91
CA GLN A 64 18.99 -4.41 -2.99
C GLN A 64 20.09 -3.33 -2.84
N GLY A 65 19.85 -2.29 -2.04
CA GLY A 65 20.84 -1.33 -1.54
C GLY A 65 20.83 0.06 -2.18
N GLY A 66 19.98 0.30 -3.18
CA GLY A 66 19.85 1.54 -3.96
C GLY A 66 18.74 2.48 -3.48
N MET A 67 17.89 2.04 -2.56
CA MET A 67 16.86 2.86 -1.91
C MET A 67 17.03 2.88 -0.38
N THR A 68 16.49 3.91 0.24
CA THR A 68 16.39 4.06 1.70
C THR A 68 15.32 3.14 2.28
N ASP A 69 15.33 2.97 3.61
CA ASP A 69 14.32 2.18 4.32
C ASP A 69 12.88 2.71 4.11
N GLU A 70 12.70 4.03 4.08
CA GLU A 70 11.39 4.65 3.85
C GLU A 70 10.90 4.48 2.41
N GLU A 71 11.81 4.56 1.43
CA GLU A 71 11.51 4.26 0.03
C GLU A 71 11.11 2.79 -0.16
N TYR A 72 11.81 1.85 0.47
CA TYR A 72 11.44 0.43 0.44
C TYR A 72 10.10 0.13 1.13
N LYS A 73 9.79 0.81 2.25
CA LYS A 73 8.47 0.72 2.89
C LYS A 73 7.37 1.23 1.96
N ALA A 74 7.60 2.36 1.29
CA ALA A 74 6.64 2.92 0.33
C ALA A 74 6.43 1.98 -0.86
N HIS A 75 7.52 1.48 -1.45
CA HIS A 75 7.54 0.49 -2.53
C HIS A 75 6.71 -0.76 -2.16
N PHE A 76 7.07 -1.43 -1.06
CA PHE A 76 6.40 -2.64 -0.61
C PHE A 76 4.90 -2.42 -0.34
N ALA A 77 4.55 -1.33 0.35
CA ALA A 77 3.17 -1.04 0.70
C ALA A 77 2.30 -0.72 -0.51
N LEU A 78 2.82 0.01 -1.49
CA LEU A 78 2.07 0.34 -2.71
C LEU A 78 1.92 -0.89 -3.61
N TRP A 79 2.94 -1.74 -3.76
CA TRP A 79 2.81 -3.01 -4.47
C TRP A 79 1.73 -3.89 -3.84
N ALA A 80 1.72 -3.98 -2.50
CA ALA A 80 0.71 -4.72 -1.76
C ALA A 80 -0.70 -4.12 -1.95
N ALA A 81 -0.85 -2.80 -1.81
CA ALA A 81 -2.14 -2.14 -1.93
C ALA A 81 -2.71 -2.20 -3.35
N LEU A 82 -1.85 -2.18 -4.37
CA LEU A 82 -2.20 -2.30 -5.80
C LEU A 82 -2.41 -3.74 -6.27
N LYS A 83 -2.27 -4.72 -5.36
CA LYS A 83 -2.41 -6.16 -5.62
C LYS A 83 -1.40 -6.69 -6.65
N SER A 84 -0.20 -6.12 -6.68
CA SER A 84 0.90 -6.76 -7.40
C SER A 84 1.18 -8.13 -6.81
N PRO A 85 1.65 -9.10 -7.61
CA PRO A 85 2.45 -10.18 -7.09
C PRO A 85 3.60 -9.62 -6.23
N LEU A 86 3.75 -10.13 -5.01
CA LEU A 86 4.84 -9.76 -4.10
C LEU A 86 5.98 -10.75 -4.24
N MET A 87 6.69 -10.68 -5.37
CA MET A 87 7.83 -11.55 -5.68
C MET A 87 9.13 -10.92 -5.19
N LEU A 88 9.89 -11.61 -4.33
CA LEU A 88 11.14 -11.10 -3.78
C LEU A 88 12.25 -11.12 -4.85
N GLY A 89 12.81 -9.96 -5.18
CA GLY A 89 13.89 -9.81 -6.16
C GLY A 89 15.31 -9.87 -5.55
N ASN A 90 15.42 -9.91 -4.21
CA ASN A 90 16.68 -9.88 -3.48
C ASN A 90 17.28 -11.28 -3.22
N ASP A 91 18.57 -11.33 -2.84
CA ASP A 91 19.23 -12.58 -2.43
C ASP A 91 18.92 -12.91 -0.96
N LEU A 92 18.00 -13.85 -0.75
CA LEU A 92 17.55 -14.28 0.59
C LEU A 92 18.67 -14.83 1.49
N ARG A 93 19.83 -15.24 0.92
CA ARG A 93 20.96 -15.77 1.70
C ARG A 93 21.74 -14.68 2.42
N VAL A 94 21.60 -13.43 1.96
CA VAL A 94 22.35 -12.27 2.45
C VAL A 94 21.44 -11.06 2.72
N MET A 95 20.12 -11.29 2.77
CA MET A 95 19.13 -10.26 3.10
C MET A 95 19.39 -9.70 4.50
N ASP A 96 19.34 -8.37 4.63
CA ASP A 96 19.52 -7.70 5.91
C ASP A 96 18.24 -7.67 6.76
N SER A 97 18.39 -7.25 8.01
CA SER A 97 17.29 -7.18 8.98
C SER A 97 16.25 -6.11 8.65
N ALA A 98 16.66 -5.02 8.00
CA ALA A 98 15.77 -3.97 7.56
C ALA A 98 14.82 -4.48 6.46
N ALA A 99 15.35 -5.13 5.43
CA ALA A 99 14.58 -5.75 4.37
C ALA A 99 13.64 -6.84 4.89
N LEU A 100 14.14 -7.75 5.74
CA LEU A 100 13.30 -8.80 6.35
C LEU A 100 12.12 -8.22 7.13
N SER A 101 12.34 -7.16 7.91
CA SER A 101 11.27 -6.54 8.70
C SER A 101 10.24 -5.78 7.84
N ILE A 102 10.59 -5.36 6.62
CA ILE A 102 9.65 -4.78 5.64
C ILE A 102 8.79 -5.89 5.04
N ILE A 103 9.42 -6.89 4.42
CA ILE A 103 8.69 -7.92 3.64
C ILE A 103 7.85 -8.85 4.51
N ASN A 104 8.10 -8.88 5.82
CA ASN A 104 7.41 -9.73 6.78
C ASN A 104 6.32 -8.98 7.58
N ASN A 105 5.94 -7.75 7.19
CA ASN A 105 4.87 -7.01 7.88
C ASN A 105 3.48 -7.58 7.51
N PRO A 106 2.78 -8.28 8.43
CA PRO A 106 1.54 -8.95 8.10
C PRO A 106 0.38 -7.99 7.86
N ALA A 107 0.39 -6.78 8.44
CA ALA A 107 -0.65 -5.78 8.24
C ALA A 107 -0.62 -5.19 6.82
N ILE A 108 0.59 -5.04 6.24
CA ILE A 108 0.76 -4.63 4.84
C ILE A 108 0.42 -5.77 3.88
N ILE A 109 0.89 -6.99 4.16
CA ILE A 109 0.55 -8.17 3.33
C ILE A 109 -0.96 -8.43 3.35
N ALA A 110 -1.65 -8.18 4.47
CA ALA A 110 -3.11 -8.28 4.55
C ALA A 110 -3.83 -7.33 3.58
N LEU A 111 -3.21 -6.21 3.17
CA LEU A 111 -3.73 -5.43 2.04
C LEU A 111 -3.64 -6.27 0.77
N SER A 112 -2.46 -6.78 0.41
CA SER A 112 -2.27 -7.62 -0.80
C SER A 112 -3.23 -8.80 -0.85
N GLN A 113 -3.43 -9.47 0.28
CA GLN A 113 -4.21 -10.70 0.39
C GLN A 113 -5.67 -10.48 0.83
N ASP A 114 -6.16 -9.23 0.77
CA ASP A 114 -7.54 -8.91 1.12
C ASP A 114 -8.54 -9.65 0.20
N PRO A 115 -9.56 -10.35 0.74
CA PRO A 115 -10.51 -11.14 -0.05
C PRO A 115 -11.33 -10.35 -1.08
N HIS A 116 -11.44 -9.03 -0.94
CA HIS A 116 -12.14 -8.21 -1.93
C HIS A 116 -11.38 -8.23 -3.26
N GLY A 117 -10.05 -8.34 -3.20
CA GLY A 117 -9.21 -8.48 -4.37
C GLY A 117 -9.30 -7.29 -5.32
N ARG A 118 -9.49 -6.08 -4.81
CA ARG A 118 -9.47 -4.83 -5.59
C ARG A 118 -8.30 -3.96 -5.18
N ALA A 119 -7.55 -3.48 -6.17
CA ALA A 119 -6.48 -2.52 -5.95
C ALA A 119 -7.02 -1.20 -5.38
N VAL A 120 -6.17 -0.52 -4.61
CA VAL A 120 -6.36 0.93 -4.38
C VAL A 120 -6.22 1.68 -5.71
N TYR A 121 -6.86 2.83 -5.81
CA TYR A 121 -6.72 3.74 -6.95
C TYR A 121 -6.27 5.12 -6.47
N ARG A 122 -5.61 5.86 -7.34
CA ARG A 122 -5.10 7.19 -7.03
C ARG A 122 -6.25 8.19 -7.02
N VAL A 123 -6.54 8.79 -5.87
CA VAL A 123 -7.60 9.81 -5.72
C VAL A 123 -7.08 11.22 -5.95
N ARG A 124 -5.78 11.46 -5.70
CA ARG A 124 -5.11 12.73 -6.02
C ARG A 124 -3.65 12.53 -6.39
N ARG A 125 -3.19 13.37 -7.30
CA ARG A 125 -1.80 13.55 -7.70
C ARG A 125 -1.52 15.03 -7.75
N ASP A 126 -0.63 15.50 -6.88
CA ASP A 126 -0.13 16.86 -6.90
C ASP A 126 1.25 16.88 -7.53
N VAL A 127 1.46 17.81 -8.44
CA VAL A 127 2.72 18.00 -9.17
C VAL A 127 3.11 19.45 -9.15
N GLY A 128 4.37 19.72 -8.86
CA GLY A 128 4.94 21.05 -8.91
C GLY A 128 4.42 22.05 -7.86
N PRO A 129 4.98 23.27 -7.85
CA PRO A 129 4.59 24.31 -6.92
C PRO A 129 3.18 24.87 -7.24
N PRO A 130 2.44 25.38 -6.24
CA PRO A 130 2.85 25.51 -4.84
C PRO A 130 2.61 24.24 -4.00
N ARG A 131 1.99 23.19 -4.54
CA ARG A 131 1.58 22.01 -3.77
C ARG A 131 2.76 21.13 -3.38
N VAL A 132 3.72 20.99 -4.29
CA VAL A 132 4.97 20.27 -4.07
C VAL A 132 6.10 21.23 -4.39
N PRO A 133 6.61 21.98 -3.40
CA PRO A 133 7.49 23.13 -3.65
C PRO A 133 8.93 22.76 -3.96
N VAL A 134 9.42 21.61 -3.47
CA VAL A 134 10.82 21.18 -3.61
C VAL A 134 10.85 19.90 -4.44
N ALA A 135 11.66 19.89 -5.49
CA ALA A 135 11.93 18.69 -6.26
C ALA A 135 13.11 17.93 -5.64
N ASP A 136 13.16 16.61 -5.83
CA ASP A 136 14.32 15.81 -5.44
C ASP A 136 15.54 16.03 -6.37
N GLU A 137 16.60 15.26 -6.16
CA GLU A 137 17.82 15.32 -6.98
C GLU A 137 17.61 14.97 -8.46
N TYR A 138 16.53 14.23 -8.78
CA TYR A 138 16.15 13.82 -10.13
C TYR A 138 15.01 14.67 -10.72
N ALA A 139 14.70 15.80 -10.08
CA ALA A 139 13.61 16.71 -10.41
C ALA A 139 12.19 16.10 -10.28
N ALA A 140 12.03 15.00 -9.55
CA ALA A 140 10.73 14.51 -9.14
C ALA A 140 10.10 15.47 -8.12
N GLN A 141 8.88 15.91 -8.42
CA GLN A 141 8.18 16.94 -7.67
C GLN A 141 6.70 16.57 -7.57
N GLU A 142 6.44 15.43 -6.93
CA GLU A 142 5.15 14.77 -6.98
C GLU A 142 4.73 14.14 -5.64
N ALA A 143 3.44 14.23 -5.31
CA ALA A 143 2.85 13.59 -4.14
C ALA A 143 1.47 13.01 -4.48
N HIS A 144 1.12 11.85 -3.91
CA HIS A 144 -0.14 11.15 -4.20
C HIS A 144 -0.96 10.88 -2.95
N ILE A 145 -2.26 10.72 -3.17
CA ILE A 145 -3.13 9.99 -2.26
C ILE A 145 -3.76 8.84 -3.02
N TRP A 146 -3.66 7.65 -2.45
CA TRP A 146 -4.31 6.43 -2.93
C TRP A 146 -5.35 5.97 -1.92
N SER A 147 -6.47 5.44 -2.41
CA SER A 147 -7.47 4.84 -1.56
C SER A 147 -8.17 3.66 -2.21
N GLY A 148 -8.61 2.70 -1.40
CA GLY A 148 -9.36 1.55 -1.87
C GLY A 148 -10.07 0.83 -0.74
N ARG A 149 -11.20 0.21 -1.07
CA ARG A 149 -12.02 -0.55 -0.13
C ARG A 149 -11.38 -1.90 0.18
N LEU A 150 -11.63 -2.39 1.39
CA LEU A 150 -11.27 -3.73 1.85
C LEU A 150 -12.53 -4.57 2.11
N ALA A 151 -12.38 -5.90 2.12
CA ALA A 151 -13.51 -6.84 2.16
C ALA A 151 -14.45 -6.63 3.36
N ASN A 152 -13.88 -6.29 4.52
CA ASN A 152 -14.62 -6.10 5.77
C ASN A 152 -15.27 -4.71 5.90
N GLY A 153 -15.22 -3.88 4.87
CA GLY A 153 -15.77 -2.52 4.86
C GLY A 153 -14.81 -1.44 5.37
N ASP A 154 -13.58 -1.81 5.73
CA ASP A 154 -12.49 -0.86 5.99
C ASP A 154 -12.00 -0.20 4.69
N GLN A 155 -11.19 0.84 4.83
CA GLN A 155 -10.58 1.56 3.71
C GLN A 155 -9.06 1.61 3.88
N ALA A 156 -8.30 1.23 2.86
CA ALA A 156 -6.88 1.52 2.78
C ALA A 156 -6.68 2.96 2.26
N VAL A 157 -5.77 3.71 2.89
CA VAL A 157 -5.41 5.08 2.49
C VAL A 157 -3.90 5.22 2.56
N ILE A 158 -3.28 5.68 1.46
CA ILE A 158 -1.82 5.86 1.38
C ILE A 158 -1.52 7.28 0.94
N PHE A 159 -0.71 7.98 1.73
CA PHE A 159 -0.12 9.25 1.36
C PHE A 159 1.33 9.00 0.95
N LEU A 160 1.65 9.26 -0.31
CA LEU A 160 3.00 9.11 -0.87
C LEU A 160 3.60 10.49 -1.11
N ASN A 161 4.80 10.72 -0.58
CA ASN A 161 5.62 11.88 -0.90
C ASN A 161 6.84 11.41 -1.71
N ALA A 162 6.89 11.75 -2.99
CA ALA A 162 8.02 11.45 -3.88
C ALA A 162 8.82 12.72 -4.24
N ALA A 163 8.74 13.73 -3.38
CA ALA A 163 9.41 15.02 -3.53
C ALA A 163 10.61 15.12 -2.58
N GLY A 164 11.55 16.02 -2.88
CA GLY A 164 12.79 16.21 -2.10
C GLY A 164 12.64 17.08 -0.84
N ALA A 165 11.48 17.05 -0.18
CA ALA A 165 11.26 17.64 1.13
C ALA A 165 10.01 17.05 1.79
N ASP A 166 9.96 17.09 3.12
CA ASP A 166 8.78 16.72 3.90
C ASP A 166 7.54 17.56 3.50
N LEU A 167 6.38 16.91 3.48
CA LEU A 167 5.11 17.53 3.14
C LEU A 167 4.05 17.29 4.21
N ASP A 168 3.36 18.36 4.60
CA ASP A 168 2.10 18.25 5.32
C ASP A 168 0.97 18.00 4.32
N MET A 169 0.50 16.75 4.25
CA MET A 169 -0.53 16.31 3.33
C MET A 169 -1.87 16.19 4.05
N LYS A 170 -2.96 16.39 3.31
CA LYS A 170 -4.33 16.30 3.85
C LYS A 170 -5.29 15.64 2.87
N ALA A 171 -6.14 14.73 3.31
CA ALA A 171 -7.23 14.18 2.51
C ALA A 171 -8.57 14.32 3.24
N SER A 172 -9.58 14.87 2.57
CA SER A 172 -10.94 14.86 3.14
C SER A 172 -11.56 13.47 3.03
N LEU A 173 -12.49 13.11 3.94
CA LEU A 173 -13.28 11.88 3.75
C LEU A 173 -14.00 11.86 2.40
N ALA A 174 -14.43 13.02 1.88
CA ALA A 174 -15.06 13.13 0.58
C ALA A 174 -14.14 12.75 -0.59
N GLU A 175 -12.84 13.01 -0.45
CA GLU A 175 -11.80 12.64 -1.42
C GLU A 175 -11.41 11.16 -1.29
N ILE A 176 -11.22 10.68 -0.05
CA ILE A 176 -10.91 9.27 0.26
C ILE A 176 -11.99 8.34 -0.31
N PHE A 177 -13.27 8.69 -0.14
CA PHE A 177 -14.41 7.87 -0.57
C PHE A 177 -14.99 8.33 -1.93
N VAL A 178 -14.20 8.98 -2.79
CA VAL A 178 -14.70 9.56 -4.05
C VAL A 178 -15.33 8.52 -4.98
N GLY A 179 -14.79 7.31 -5.05
CA GLY A 179 -15.33 6.21 -5.87
C GLY A 179 -16.69 5.70 -5.41
N ASP A 180 -17.14 6.09 -4.21
CA ASP A 180 -18.37 5.61 -3.59
C ASP A 180 -19.52 6.61 -3.66
N GLY A 181 -19.18 7.84 -4.00
CA GLY A 181 -20.08 8.97 -3.97
C GLY A 181 -19.28 10.25 -4.22
N PRO A 182 -19.11 10.65 -5.49
CA PRO A 182 -18.34 11.84 -5.83
C PRO A 182 -18.96 13.09 -5.20
N GLY A 183 -18.13 14.12 -4.98
CA GLY A 183 -18.55 15.38 -4.36
C GLY A 183 -19.01 15.24 -2.90
N GLY A 184 -18.53 14.21 -2.18
CA GLY A 184 -18.86 13.97 -0.77
C GLY A 184 -20.24 13.34 -0.55
N SER A 185 -20.85 12.77 -1.60
CA SER A 185 -22.15 12.09 -1.51
C SER A 185 -22.07 10.69 -0.90
N ALA A 186 -20.87 10.13 -0.75
CA ALA A 186 -20.66 8.81 -0.17
C ALA A 186 -21.19 8.75 1.28
N PRO A 187 -21.97 7.72 1.66
CA PRO A 187 -22.45 7.56 3.05
C PRO A 187 -21.32 7.53 4.08
N HIS A 188 -20.15 7.04 3.67
CA HIS A 188 -18.91 6.94 4.45
C HIS A 188 -18.43 8.29 5.01
N VAL A 189 -18.77 9.40 4.34
CA VAL A 189 -18.43 10.76 4.78
C VAL A 189 -19.24 11.17 6.02
N ARG A 190 -20.37 10.51 6.30
CA ARG A 190 -21.27 10.86 7.40
C ARG A 190 -20.98 10.13 8.72
N VAL A 191 -19.94 9.29 8.75
CA VAL A 191 -19.56 8.50 9.92
C VAL A 191 -18.09 8.75 10.29
N GLY A 192 -17.74 8.46 11.54
CA GLY A 192 -16.35 8.53 12.02
C GLY A 192 -15.54 7.28 11.67
N TRP A 193 -14.23 7.44 11.58
CA TRP A 193 -13.28 6.38 11.23
C TRP A 193 -12.09 6.40 12.19
N SER A 194 -11.72 5.27 12.78
CA SER A 194 -10.44 5.12 13.45
C SER A 194 -9.34 4.97 12.41
N VAL A 195 -8.21 5.66 12.64
CA VAL A 195 -7.04 5.64 11.76
C VAL A 195 -6.02 4.69 12.37
N HIS A 196 -5.66 3.65 11.63
CA HIS A 196 -4.66 2.69 12.05
C HIS A 196 -3.41 2.78 11.17
N ASP A 197 -2.23 2.92 11.78
CA ASP A 197 -0.94 2.90 11.08
C ASP A 197 -0.47 1.46 10.88
N LEU A 198 -0.37 1.04 9.62
CA LEU A 198 -0.03 -0.34 9.25
C LEU A 198 1.47 -0.66 9.40
N TRP A 199 2.31 0.36 9.63
CA TRP A 199 3.72 0.17 9.92
C TRP A 199 4.04 0.13 11.42
N ALA A 200 3.08 0.44 12.30
CA ALA A 200 3.30 0.58 13.74
C ALA A 200 3.85 -0.67 14.45
N HIS A 201 3.55 -1.86 13.93
CA HIS A 201 4.02 -3.14 14.48
C HIS A 201 5.00 -3.85 13.55
N ARG A 202 5.79 -3.08 12.78
CA ARG A 202 6.95 -3.61 12.06
C ARG A 202 7.84 -4.40 13.03
N MET A 203 8.33 -5.55 12.59
CA MET A 203 9.25 -6.38 13.37
C MET A 203 10.49 -5.55 13.76
N PRO A 204 10.89 -5.52 15.04
CA PRO A 204 12.11 -4.84 15.47
C PRO A 204 13.35 -5.42 14.77
N LEU A 205 14.34 -4.57 14.47
CA LEU A 205 15.52 -4.96 13.71
C LEU A 205 16.34 -6.03 14.44
N GLU A 206 16.46 -5.92 15.76
CA GLU A 206 17.15 -6.92 16.60
C GLU A 206 16.49 -8.31 16.52
N MET A 207 15.17 -8.36 16.34
CA MET A 207 14.43 -9.61 16.18
C MET A 207 14.67 -10.19 14.79
N ALA A 208 14.68 -9.35 13.76
CA ALA A 208 15.00 -9.76 12.40
C ALA A 208 16.46 -10.25 12.29
N GLU A 209 17.42 -9.59 12.94
CA GLU A 209 18.81 -10.04 13.05
C GLU A 209 18.90 -11.40 13.74
N ALA A 210 18.16 -11.61 14.83
CA ALA A 210 18.11 -12.89 15.53
C ALA A 210 17.51 -14.01 14.65
N LEU A 211 16.52 -13.71 13.80
CA LEU A 211 15.96 -14.66 12.84
C LEU A 211 16.97 -15.07 11.76
N ILE A 212 17.68 -14.09 11.19
CA ILE A 212 18.70 -14.30 10.17
C ILE A 212 19.87 -15.10 10.75
N GLY A 213 20.30 -14.76 11.97
CA GLY A 213 21.41 -15.40 12.68
C GLY A 213 21.07 -16.71 13.40
N ALA A 214 19.83 -17.21 13.32
CA ALA A 214 19.42 -18.41 14.04
C ALA A 214 20.24 -19.64 13.60
N SER A 215 20.84 -20.33 14.58
CA SER A 215 21.72 -21.49 14.34
C SER A 215 21.02 -22.72 13.76
N ASP A 216 19.73 -22.85 14.06
CA ASP A 216 18.89 -23.98 13.71
C ASP A 216 17.40 -23.60 13.73
N ASP A 217 16.56 -24.52 13.29
CA ASP A 217 15.11 -24.33 13.18
C ASP A 217 14.42 -24.14 14.53
N GLY A 218 14.98 -24.69 15.61
CA GLY A 218 14.44 -24.54 16.97
C GLY A 218 14.59 -23.12 17.46
N VAL A 219 15.80 -22.56 17.35
CA VAL A 219 16.07 -21.15 17.67
C VAL A 219 15.20 -20.24 16.81
N ARG A 220 15.09 -20.52 15.50
CA ARG A 220 14.24 -19.72 14.60
C ARG A 220 12.78 -19.74 15.05
N ALA A 221 12.24 -20.90 15.41
CA ALA A 221 10.87 -21.02 15.88
C ALA A 221 10.61 -20.25 17.18
N ASP A 222 11.57 -20.24 18.11
CA ASP A 222 11.46 -19.48 19.35
C ASP A 222 11.47 -17.97 19.10
N VAL A 223 12.32 -17.48 18.19
CA VAL A 223 12.34 -16.07 17.80
C VAL A 223 11.04 -15.67 17.11
N LEU A 224 10.52 -16.47 16.18
CA LEU A 224 9.21 -16.21 15.53
C LEU A 224 8.06 -16.18 16.54
N ARG A 225 8.07 -17.07 17.54
CA ARG A 225 7.06 -17.09 18.62
C ARG A 225 7.15 -15.82 19.47
N ALA A 226 8.36 -15.41 19.85
CA ALA A 226 8.59 -14.17 20.59
C ALA A 226 8.16 -12.92 19.80
N ALA A 227 8.34 -12.94 18.48
CA ALA A 227 7.90 -11.88 17.58
C ALA A 227 6.38 -11.84 17.34
N ASN A 228 5.61 -12.76 17.93
CA ASN A 228 4.18 -12.93 17.65
C ASN A 228 3.89 -13.05 16.13
N TRP A 229 4.78 -13.73 15.40
CA TRP A 229 4.75 -13.79 13.94
C TRP A 229 3.44 -14.36 13.40
N TYR A 230 2.93 -13.78 12.31
CA TYR A 230 1.70 -14.22 11.68
C TYR A 230 1.97 -15.36 10.70
N ASN A 231 1.54 -16.58 11.04
CA ASN A 231 1.65 -17.74 10.18
C ASN A 231 0.42 -17.89 9.29
N ALA A 232 0.51 -17.42 8.05
CA ALA A 232 -0.59 -17.47 7.08
C ALA A 232 -1.00 -18.90 6.65
N THR A 233 -0.12 -19.90 6.85
CA THR A 233 -0.44 -21.31 6.59
C THR A 233 -1.40 -21.86 7.64
N GLU A 234 -1.25 -21.44 8.90
CA GLU A 234 -2.13 -21.83 10.00
C GLU A 234 -3.42 -21.02 10.00
N ILE A 235 -3.31 -19.71 9.78
CA ILE A 235 -4.44 -18.78 9.75
C ILE A 235 -4.37 -18.00 8.43
N PRO A 236 -5.09 -18.40 7.37
CA PRO A 236 -5.15 -17.64 6.14
C PRO A 236 -5.62 -16.20 6.39
N TYR A 237 -5.10 -15.21 5.63
CA TYR A 237 -5.41 -13.80 5.85
C TYR A 237 -6.91 -13.50 5.87
N ALA A 238 -7.70 -14.12 4.99
CA ALA A 238 -9.16 -14.01 5.00
C ALA A 238 -9.76 -14.37 6.38
N GLN A 239 -9.30 -15.46 6.97
CA GLN A 239 -9.75 -15.92 8.29
C GLN A 239 -9.22 -15.03 9.41
N GLY A 240 -7.96 -14.60 9.35
CA GLY A 240 -7.38 -13.70 10.34
C GLY A 240 -8.09 -12.35 10.38
N LEU A 241 -8.43 -11.80 9.21
CA LEU A 241 -9.21 -10.57 9.07
C LEU A 241 -10.63 -10.74 9.63
N ALA A 242 -11.31 -11.84 9.30
CA ALA A 242 -12.64 -12.14 9.85
C ALA A 242 -12.62 -12.35 11.38
N ASN A 243 -11.52 -12.87 11.92
CA ASN A 243 -11.30 -13.08 13.34
C ASN A 243 -10.83 -11.83 14.09
N GLU A 244 -10.67 -10.69 13.41
CA GLU A 244 -10.16 -9.46 14.02
C GLU A 244 -8.76 -9.63 14.65
N ASP A 245 -7.90 -10.45 14.03
CA ASP A 245 -6.53 -10.68 14.52
C ASP A 245 -5.74 -9.36 14.53
N PRO A 246 -5.32 -8.85 15.70
CA PRO A 246 -4.75 -7.50 15.83
C PRO A 246 -3.47 -7.30 15.00
N ARG A 247 -2.77 -8.38 14.65
CA ARG A 247 -1.55 -8.32 13.83
C ARG A 247 -1.82 -7.82 12.41
N LEU A 248 -3.07 -7.86 11.93
CA LEU A 248 -3.45 -7.54 10.56
C LEU A 248 -4.02 -6.12 10.37
N PHE A 249 -4.19 -5.36 11.46
CA PHE A 249 -4.88 -4.07 11.43
C PHE A 249 -4.00 -2.88 11.77
N GLY A 250 -2.74 -3.09 12.16
CA GLY A 250 -1.86 -2.03 12.64
C GLY A 250 -2.35 -1.41 13.96
N GLU A 251 -1.73 -0.29 14.35
CA GLU A 251 -2.03 0.38 15.62
C GLU A 251 -2.97 1.57 15.39
N LYS A 252 -4.03 1.69 16.22
CA LYS A 252 -4.90 2.87 16.19
C LYS A 252 -4.14 4.09 16.70
N ILE A 253 -3.90 5.06 15.82
CA ILE A 253 -3.17 6.30 16.13
C ILE A 253 -4.07 7.53 16.23
N GLY A 254 -5.34 7.41 15.84
CA GLY A 254 -6.27 8.53 15.85
C GLY A 254 -7.65 8.20 15.30
N GLU A 255 -8.42 9.25 15.04
CA GLU A 255 -9.76 9.17 14.47
C GLU A 255 -10.01 10.37 13.55
N VAL A 256 -10.80 10.16 12.50
CA VAL A 256 -11.36 11.21 11.65
C VAL A 256 -12.85 11.21 11.88
N GLN A 257 -13.39 12.36 12.30
CA GLN A 257 -14.82 12.53 12.51
C GLN A 257 -15.58 12.63 11.18
N ALA A 258 -16.89 12.47 11.22
CA ALA A 258 -17.74 12.63 10.05
C ALA A 258 -17.49 13.99 9.35
N GLY A 259 -17.32 13.96 8.02
CA GLY A 259 -17.00 15.13 7.19
C GLY A 259 -15.60 15.70 7.40
N GLY A 260 -14.77 15.08 8.24
CA GLY A 260 -13.45 15.58 8.60
C GLY A 260 -12.37 15.29 7.54
N ASP A 261 -11.17 15.68 7.92
CA ASP A 261 -9.96 15.51 7.12
C ASP A 261 -8.94 14.65 7.89
N LEU A 262 -8.17 13.87 7.14
CA LEU A 262 -6.98 13.19 7.62
C LEU A 262 -5.76 14.02 7.22
N GLU A 263 -5.07 14.57 8.21
CA GLU A 263 -3.85 15.36 8.05
C GLU A 263 -2.64 14.54 8.53
N VAL A 264 -1.56 14.57 7.74
CA VAL A 264 -0.38 13.76 7.99
C VAL A 264 0.87 14.45 7.46
N ASN A 265 1.91 14.52 8.28
CA ASN A 265 3.25 14.84 7.82
C ASN A 265 3.88 13.58 7.19
N VAL A 266 4.36 13.72 5.96
CA VAL A 266 4.97 12.66 5.17
C VAL A 266 6.38 13.09 4.80
N VAL A 267 7.36 12.40 5.35
CA VAL A 267 8.79 12.65 5.09
C VAL A 267 9.10 12.51 3.61
N GLU A 268 10.10 13.22 3.12
CA GLU A 268 10.58 13.03 1.75
C GLU A 268 10.80 11.55 1.40
N HIS A 269 10.45 11.18 0.17
CA HIS A 269 10.63 9.83 -0.37
C HIS A 269 10.03 8.70 0.49
N SER A 270 8.91 8.97 1.16
CA SER A 270 8.24 8.02 2.05
C SER A 270 6.75 7.89 1.77
N ALA A 271 6.12 6.90 2.40
CA ALA A 271 4.67 6.77 2.38
C ALA A 271 4.11 6.46 3.78
N ARG A 272 3.00 7.12 4.12
CA ARG A 272 2.19 6.80 5.29
C ARG A 272 1.00 5.96 4.86
N VAL A 273 0.87 4.79 5.48
CA VAL A 273 -0.05 3.72 5.04
C VAL A 273 -1.03 3.45 6.17
N PHE A 274 -2.30 3.77 5.93
CA PHE A 274 -3.34 3.69 6.92
C PHE A 274 -4.43 2.70 6.53
N ARG A 275 -5.02 2.08 7.55
CA ARG A 275 -6.31 1.40 7.46
C ARG A 275 -7.32 2.18 8.28
N LEU A 276 -8.36 2.67 7.60
CA LEU A 276 -9.49 3.31 8.26
C LEU A 276 -10.54 2.27 8.59
N ARG A 277 -10.95 2.25 9.85
CA ARG A 277 -12.01 1.35 10.33
C ARG A 277 -13.19 2.17 10.84
N ARG A 278 -14.41 1.80 10.47
CA ARG A 278 -15.59 2.56 10.86
C ARG A 278 -15.76 2.54 12.38
N ILE A 279 -15.98 3.71 12.97
CA ILE A 279 -16.41 3.83 14.36
C ILE A 279 -17.91 3.57 14.38
N VAL A 280 -18.31 2.44 14.97
CA VAL A 280 -19.72 2.04 15.04
C VAL A 280 -20.42 2.89 16.10
N VAL A 281 -21.52 3.53 15.71
CA VAL A 281 -22.42 4.27 16.61
C VAL A 281 -23.81 3.64 16.53
N ASP A 282 -24.39 3.31 17.69
CA ASP A 282 -25.71 2.69 17.76
C ASP A 282 -26.78 3.59 17.10
N GLY A 283 -27.55 3.02 16.17
CA GLY A 283 -28.67 3.70 15.53
C GLY A 283 -28.31 4.63 14.36
N ASP A 284 -27.05 4.66 13.89
CA ASP A 284 -26.63 5.54 12.80
C ASP A 284 -27.17 5.15 11.41
N GLY A 285 -27.81 3.98 11.30
CA GLY A 285 -28.47 3.52 10.07
C GLY A 285 -27.52 3.29 8.90
N PHE A 286 -26.20 3.23 9.13
CA PHE A 286 -25.21 3.04 8.08
C PHE A 286 -25.37 1.65 7.46
N LYS A 287 -25.71 1.63 6.16
CA LYS A 287 -25.70 0.42 5.34
C LYS A 287 -24.55 0.56 4.35
N SER A 288 -23.41 -0.08 4.60
CA SER A 288 -22.48 -0.34 3.51
C SER A 288 -23.16 -1.26 2.53
N LYS A 289 -22.94 -1.05 1.23
CA LYS A 289 -23.25 -2.10 0.27
C LYS A 289 -22.30 -3.26 0.60
N ALA A 290 -22.83 -4.38 1.08
CA ALA A 290 -22.07 -5.61 1.14
C ALA A 290 -21.76 -6.00 -0.31
N HIS A 291 -20.48 -5.96 -0.66
CA HIS A 291 -20.00 -6.30 -2.00
C HIS A 291 -19.20 -7.61 -1.99
N ALA A 292 -19.43 -8.46 -0.97
CA ALA A 292 -18.95 -9.82 -0.97
C ALA A 292 -19.47 -10.48 -2.26
N ARG A 293 -18.55 -10.87 -3.14
CA ARG A 293 -18.85 -11.60 -4.38
C ARG A 293 -19.36 -13.02 -4.13
N GLU A 294 -19.56 -13.40 -2.87
CA GLU A 294 -20.07 -14.73 -2.48
C GLU A 294 -21.53 -14.97 -2.89
N ASP A 295 -22.28 -13.93 -3.30
CA ASP A 295 -23.70 -14.03 -3.69
C ASP A 295 -24.01 -13.56 -5.13
N HIS A 296 -23.01 -13.25 -5.95
CA HIS A 296 -23.25 -12.86 -7.35
C HIS A 296 -22.92 -14.01 -8.31
N ASP A 297 -23.97 -14.66 -8.83
CA ASP A 297 -23.89 -15.51 -10.02
C ASP A 297 -23.02 -14.82 -11.08
N GLU A 298 -21.97 -15.50 -11.55
CA GLU A 298 -20.92 -15.02 -12.48
C GLU A 298 -21.41 -14.50 -13.86
N LYS A 299 -22.72 -14.28 -14.06
CA LYS A 299 -23.30 -14.00 -15.38
C LYS A 299 -23.57 -12.53 -15.70
N ASP A 300 -23.52 -11.62 -14.73
CA ASP A 300 -24.04 -10.26 -14.95
C ASP A 300 -22.97 -9.14 -15.10
N GLU A 301 -21.69 -9.47 -15.28
CA GLU A 301 -20.62 -8.47 -15.53
C GLU A 301 -19.72 -8.76 -16.75
N LEU A 302 -20.30 -9.28 -17.84
CA LEU A 302 -19.68 -9.29 -19.18
C LEU A 302 -20.50 -8.48 -20.19
#